data_AF-A0A2V1B0N0-F1
#
_entry.id   AF-A0A2V1B0N0-F1
#
_cell.length_a   1.000
_cell.length_b   1.000
_cell.length_c   1.000
_cell.angle_alpha   90.00
_cell.angle_beta   90.00
_cell.angle_gamma   90.00
#
_symmetry.space_group_name_H-M   'P 1'
#
loop_
_entity.id
_entity.type
_entity.pdbx_description
1 polymer ?
#
loop_
_entity_poly.entity_id
_entity_poly.type
_entity_poly.pdbx_seq_one_letter_code
_entity_poly.pdbx_strand_id
1 'polypeptide(L)'
;MREYTVLVSLFSVFPGGVEKIWFVDNFLSNANDLALVKKAFRTLESLETRDILKPEKQLLTNLPFCLSVDLIRLLNLDIKTKILLVLPFRPLPYDVTFRKQLLDRLQLISDRLEKEKIRYLQDKAEKIDKVFIRFRYHTSARMAYQSLLLASTKHFEKAVADVNPDDIIWNNLLRRDGVLVKFKLLLIDILLISVILLHVLPVALVGLFSHSMSRILLCVRGINNLPGELRQIFSGFLPSLMLNVLTATQLRLIKSLLIRHNVWTGSELQLLSQEWYFSILFIHQFLVVSISSSFTSIQVFMSLTTLPRVQWGLAYPVVTVHGIVGLTYCVIAPPIVALVISGLSVLLFYYKYALQFVYDRCNPSETYGKLYLRALMQLYWGVYCLEFCMVSIIFRKAVGEDELCSKLHFLVIDNVPQKYL
;
A
#
# COMPACT_ATOMS: atom_id res chain seq x y z
N MET A 1 31.01 20.60 -35.04
CA MET A 1 31.63 21.93 -35.30
C MET A 1 30.60 23.02 -35.56
N ARG A 2 29.67 22.88 -36.53
CA ARG A 2 28.66 23.92 -36.83
C ARG A 2 27.79 24.33 -35.64
N GLU A 3 27.28 23.37 -34.87
CA GLU A 3 26.45 23.62 -33.67
C GLU A 3 27.19 24.37 -32.57
N TYR A 4 28.47 24.04 -32.37
CA TYR A 4 29.33 24.72 -31.39
C TYR A 4 29.49 26.20 -31.73
N THR A 5 29.79 26.53 -32.99
CA THR A 5 29.93 27.91 -33.44
C THR A 5 28.63 28.70 -33.28
N VAL A 6 27.49 28.08 -33.57
CA VAL A 6 26.16 28.70 -33.40
C VAL A 6 25.90 29.03 -31.93
N LEU A 7 26.11 28.08 -31.02
CA LEU A 7 25.91 28.32 -29.59
C LEU A 7 26.84 29.39 -29.04
N VAL A 8 28.13 29.38 -29.44
CA VAL A 8 29.07 30.43 -29.03
C VAL A 8 28.60 31.81 -29.53
N SER A 9 28.12 31.91 -30.77
CA SER A 9 27.61 33.18 -31.32
C SER A 9 26.33 33.66 -30.64
N LEU A 10 25.47 32.73 -30.18
CA LEU A 10 24.25 33.07 -29.47
C LEU A 10 24.53 33.64 -28.08
N PHE A 11 25.49 33.04 -27.37
CA PHE A 11 25.83 33.41 -26.00
C PHE A 11 26.98 34.42 -25.88
N SER A 12 27.60 34.84 -26.99
CA SER A 12 28.64 35.88 -26.99
C SER A 12 28.10 37.28 -26.68
N VAL A 13 26.77 37.46 -26.67
CA VAL A 13 26.12 38.72 -26.27
C VAL A 13 26.36 39.03 -24.78
N PHE A 14 26.60 38.02 -23.95
CA PHE A 14 26.81 38.20 -22.52
C PHE A 14 28.27 38.53 -22.18
N PRO A 15 28.52 39.37 -21.15
CA PRO A 15 29.87 39.83 -20.82
C PRO A 15 30.81 38.67 -20.48
N GLY A 16 32.02 38.70 -21.04
CA GLY A 16 33.04 37.67 -20.91
C GLY A 16 32.85 36.44 -21.81
N GLY A 17 31.70 36.30 -22.47
CA GLY A 17 31.41 35.20 -23.39
C GLY A 17 31.45 33.79 -22.77
N VAL A 18 31.37 32.79 -23.64
CA VAL A 18 31.40 31.37 -23.27
C VAL A 18 32.85 30.88 -23.16
N GLU A 19 33.17 30.18 -22.07
CA GLU A 19 34.46 29.53 -21.87
C GLU A 19 34.50 28.16 -22.53
N LYS A 20 33.47 27.33 -22.26
CA LYS A 20 33.42 25.95 -22.74
C LYS A 20 31.99 25.45 -22.87
N ILE A 21 31.77 24.61 -23.87
CA ILE A 21 30.49 23.94 -24.14
C ILE A 21 30.73 22.44 -24.15
N TRP A 22 29.89 21.68 -23.45
CA TRP A 22 29.87 20.21 -23.50
C TRP A 22 28.54 19.74 -24.06
N PHE A 23 28.59 18.93 -25.12
CA PHE A 23 27.44 18.22 -25.64
C PHE A 23 27.20 16.95 -24.84
N VAL A 24 25.94 16.59 -24.67
CA VAL A 24 25.55 15.38 -23.95
C VAL A 24 25.31 14.26 -24.95
N ASP A 25 26.05 13.16 -24.79
CA ASP A 25 25.92 11.96 -25.61
C ASP A 25 25.08 10.90 -24.90
N ASN A 26 24.42 10.03 -25.67
CA ASN A 26 23.64 8.92 -25.12
C ASN A 26 24.55 7.76 -24.65
N PHE A 27 24.82 7.69 -23.34
CA PHE A 27 25.63 6.61 -22.73
C PHE A 27 24.84 5.67 -21.80
N LEU A 28 23.50 5.68 -21.87
CA LEU A 28 22.61 4.98 -20.93
C LEU A 28 22.87 3.48 -20.78
N SER A 29 23.27 2.78 -21.85
CA SER A 29 23.62 1.35 -21.80
C SER A 29 24.79 1.09 -20.85
N ASN A 30 25.72 2.04 -20.76
CA ASN A 30 27.00 1.88 -20.07
C ASN A 30 26.97 2.43 -18.66
N ALA A 31 26.05 3.35 -18.36
CA ALA A 31 25.92 3.99 -17.05
C ALA A 31 25.62 2.96 -15.94
N ASN A 32 24.74 2.00 -16.23
CA ASN A 32 24.39 0.94 -15.29
C ASN A 32 25.57 -0.01 -15.06
N ASP A 33 26.27 -0.39 -16.13
CA ASP A 33 27.46 -1.25 -16.06
C ASP A 33 28.60 -0.58 -15.28
N LEU A 34 28.84 0.72 -15.52
CA LEU A 34 29.83 1.51 -14.79
C LEU A 34 29.49 1.66 -13.31
N ALA A 35 28.23 1.95 -12.98
CA ALA A 35 27.78 2.07 -11.59
C ALA A 35 27.93 0.75 -10.84
N LEU A 36 27.60 -0.36 -11.50
CA LEU A 36 27.72 -1.71 -10.99
C LEU A 36 29.20 -2.11 -10.80
N VAL A 37 30.10 -1.77 -11.73
CA VAL A 37 31.56 -1.96 -11.58
C VAL A 37 32.11 -1.15 -10.41
N LYS A 38 31.78 0.14 -10.31
CA LYS A 38 32.21 0.99 -9.19
C LYS A 38 31.73 0.45 -7.84
N LYS A 39 30.49 -0.04 -7.77
CA LYS A 39 29.94 -0.64 -6.55
C LYS A 39 30.64 -1.95 -6.20
N ALA A 40 30.91 -2.79 -7.20
CA ALA A 40 31.65 -4.05 -7.03
C ALA A 40 33.08 -3.81 -6.54
N PHE A 41 33.77 -2.82 -7.12
CA PHE A 41 35.11 -2.43 -6.71
C PHE A 41 35.14 -1.97 -5.25
N ARG A 42 34.22 -1.08 -4.84
CA ARG A 42 34.09 -0.66 -3.43
C ARG A 42 33.81 -1.82 -2.49
N THR A 43 32.98 -2.79 -2.90
CA THR A 43 32.74 -3.98 -2.08
C THR A 43 33.99 -4.85 -1.95
N LEU A 44 34.76 -5.00 -3.02
CA LEU A 44 36.03 -5.71 -3.01
C LEU A 44 37.07 -5.02 -2.11
N GLU A 45 37.23 -3.70 -2.23
CA GLU A 45 38.11 -2.92 -1.35
C GLU A 45 37.70 -3.07 0.11
N SER A 46 36.40 -3.02 0.41
CA SER A 46 35.90 -3.20 1.78
C SER A 46 36.16 -4.61 2.32
N LEU A 47 36.19 -5.62 1.45
CA LEU A 47 36.52 -7.00 1.79
C LEU A 47 38.02 -7.16 2.04
N GLU A 48 38.84 -6.63 1.14
CA GLU A 48 40.31 -6.68 1.25
C GLU A 48 40.80 -5.94 2.49
N THR A 49 40.24 -4.75 2.75
CA THR A 49 40.54 -3.97 3.97
C THR A 49 40.20 -4.78 5.22
N ARG A 50 39.08 -5.52 5.22
CA ARG A 50 38.69 -6.39 6.35
C ARG A 50 39.59 -7.60 6.51
N ASP A 51 40.10 -8.16 5.42
CA ASP A 51 41.03 -9.29 5.48
C ASP A 51 42.42 -8.85 5.97
N ILE A 52 42.88 -7.65 5.58
CA ILE A 52 44.13 -7.04 6.09
C ILE A 52 44.03 -6.73 7.59
N LEU A 53 42.86 -6.29 8.06
CA LEU A 53 42.63 -5.92 9.48
C LEU A 53 42.43 -7.11 10.43
N LYS A 54 42.36 -8.36 9.92
CA LYS A 54 42.21 -9.54 10.79
C LYS A 54 43.56 -9.91 11.42
N PRO A 55 43.66 -10.00 12.76
CA PRO A 55 44.79 -10.67 13.39
C PRO A 55 44.74 -12.17 13.07
N GLU A 56 45.88 -12.74 12.74
CA GLU A 56 46.17 -14.11 12.24
C GLU A 56 45.43 -15.29 12.94
N LYS A 57 44.80 -15.07 14.10
CA LYS A 57 44.22 -16.11 14.96
C LYS A 57 42.70 -16.39 14.79
N GLN A 58 41.99 -15.66 13.93
CA GLN A 58 40.55 -15.91 13.66
C GLN A 58 40.26 -16.41 12.25
N LEU A 59 41.18 -17.20 11.67
CA LEU A 59 41.03 -17.69 10.29
C LEU A 59 39.95 -18.76 10.09
N LEU A 60 39.22 -19.22 11.13
CA LEU A 60 38.39 -20.43 11.03
C LEU A 60 36.96 -20.40 11.60
N THR A 61 36.41 -19.24 12.02
CA THR A 61 35.02 -19.21 12.51
C THR A 61 34.12 -18.25 11.75
N ASN A 62 33.45 -18.81 10.74
CA ASN A 62 32.12 -18.49 10.23
C ASN A 62 31.49 -17.17 10.70
N LEU A 63 31.75 -16.08 9.96
CA LEU A 63 30.93 -14.86 10.04
C LEU A 63 29.94 -14.83 8.87
N PRO A 64 28.65 -14.51 9.11
CA PRO A 64 27.62 -14.39 8.08
C PRO A 64 27.92 -13.22 7.14
N PHE A 65 28.57 -13.49 6.01
CA PHE A 65 28.70 -12.52 4.93
C PHE A 65 27.38 -12.41 4.17
N CYS A 66 26.63 -11.32 4.41
CA CYS A 66 25.53 -10.92 3.54
C CYS A 66 26.11 -10.31 2.26
N LEU A 67 26.25 -11.15 1.23
CA LEU A 67 26.61 -10.72 -0.12
C LEU A 67 25.49 -9.81 -0.63
N SER A 68 25.80 -8.55 -0.98
CA SER A 68 24.77 -7.63 -1.50
C SER A 68 24.15 -8.21 -2.78
N VAL A 69 22.83 -8.07 -2.95
CA VAL A 69 22.05 -8.64 -4.08
C VAL A 69 22.65 -8.30 -5.46
N ASP A 70 23.37 -7.18 -5.55
CA ASP A 70 23.98 -6.69 -6.78
C ASP A 70 25.26 -7.46 -7.19
N LEU A 71 26.03 -7.98 -6.23
CA LEU A 71 27.18 -8.87 -6.50
C LEU A 71 26.71 -10.21 -7.10
N ILE A 72 25.53 -10.70 -6.70
CA ILE A 72 24.93 -11.92 -7.25
C ILE A 72 24.53 -11.72 -8.72
N ARG A 73 24.00 -10.53 -9.05
CA ARG A 73 23.66 -10.17 -10.44
C ARG A 73 24.88 -10.14 -11.34
N LEU A 74 26.00 -9.65 -10.82
CA LEU A 74 27.31 -9.61 -11.49
C LEU A 74 27.87 -10.99 -11.85
N LEU A 75 27.72 -11.95 -10.94
CA LEU A 75 28.28 -13.30 -11.09
C LEU A 75 27.42 -14.23 -11.96
N ASN A 76 26.27 -13.78 -12.48
CA ASN A 76 25.36 -14.55 -13.32
C ASN A 76 25.10 -15.98 -12.79
N LEU A 77 24.90 -16.12 -11.48
CA LEU A 77 24.75 -17.41 -10.79
C LEU A 77 23.38 -18.05 -11.06
N ASP A 78 23.33 -19.38 -10.96
CA ASP A 78 22.16 -20.23 -11.20
C ASP A 78 20.93 -19.86 -10.35
N ILE A 79 19.72 -20.09 -10.88
CA ILE A 79 18.43 -19.73 -10.25
C ILE A 79 18.27 -20.30 -8.83
N LYS A 80 18.79 -21.51 -8.56
CA LYS A 80 18.80 -22.12 -7.21
C LYS A 80 19.60 -21.31 -6.19
N THR A 81 20.72 -20.70 -6.60
CA THR A 81 21.56 -19.88 -5.72
C THR A 81 20.95 -18.50 -5.49
N LYS A 82 20.25 -17.93 -6.50
CA LYS A 82 19.49 -16.68 -6.36
C LYS A 82 18.39 -16.76 -5.31
N ILE A 83 17.67 -17.88 -5.23
CA ILE A 83 16.60 -18.09 -4.23
C ILE A 83 17.20 -18.27 -2.82
N LEU A 84 18.34 -18.96 -2.71
CA LEU A 84 19.03 -19.19 -1.42
C LEU A 84 19.62 -17.90 -0.81
N LEU A 85 19.96 -16.92 -1.65
CA LEU A 85 20.60 -15.66 -1.28
C LEU A 85 19.64 -14.53 -0.86
N VAL A 86 18.33 -14.69 -1.06
CA VAL A 86 17.30 -13.73 -0.61
C VAL A 86 17.04 -13.85 0.90
N LEU A 87 17.44 -14.97 1.52
CA LEU A 87 17.35 -15.17 2.96
C LEU A 87 18.59 -14.59 3.66
N PRO A 88 18.45 -13.60 4.57
CA PRO A 88 19.56 -12.80 5.12
C PRO A 88 20.45 -13.56 6.13
N PHE A 89 20.36 -14.90 6.20
CA PHE A 89 20.87 -15.68 7.33
C PHE A 89 21.91 -16.75 6.98
N ARG A 90 22.44 -16.82 5.74
CA ARG A 90 23.50 -17.79 5.40
C ARG A 90 24.76 -17.11 4.81
N PRO A 91 25.93 -17.15 5.49
CA PRO A 91 27.21 -16.79 4.88
C PRO A 91 27.48 -17.67 3.67
N LEU A 92 27.88 -17.08 2.55
CA LEU A 92 28.62 -17.82 1.53
C LEU A 92 30.07 -18.00 2.01
N PRO A 93 30.68 -19.19 1.81
CA PRO A 93 32.11 -19.34 2.01
C PRO A 93 32.82 -18.47 0.98
N TYR A 94 33.56 -17.47 1.47
CA TYR A 94 34.45 -16.66 0.65
C TYR A 94 35.67 -17.52 0.28
N ASP A 95 35.62 -18.12 -0.90
CA ASP A 95 36.70 -18.97 -1.43
C ASP A 95 37.55 -18.20 -2.46
N VAL A 96 38.83 -18.57 -2.58
CA VAL A 96 39.81 -17.99 -3.51
C VAL A 96 39.33 -18.12 -4.97
N THR A 97 38.60 -19.20 -5.27
CA THR A 97 37.97 -19.44 -6.58
C THR A 97 36.93 -18.38 -6.94
N PHE A 98 36.10 -17.98 -5.98
CA PHE A 98 35.07 -16.95 -6.13
C PHE A 98 35.69 -15.57 -6.39
N ARG A 99 36.78 -15.23 -5.67
CA ARG A 99 37.53 -13.98 -5.90
C ARG A 99 38.08 -13.90 -7.32
N LYS A 100 38.67 -14.99 -7.82
CA LYS A 100 39.21 -15.06 -9.20
C LYS A 100 38.11 -14.86 -10.24
N GLN A 101 37.00 -15.59 -10.13
CA GLN A 101 35.87 -15.46 -11.05
C GLN A 101 35.28 -14.03 -11.07
N LEU A 102 35.19 -13.37 -9.92
CA LEU A 102 34.71 -12.00 -9.83
C LEU A 102 35.69 -11.01 -10.48
N LEU A 103 37.00 -11.17 -10.24
CA LEU A 103 38.04 -10.35 -10.86
C LEU A 103 38.04 -10.50 -12.39
N ASP A 104 37.96 -11.73 -12.91
CA ASP A 104 37.90 -11.99 -14.35
C ASP A 104 36.68 -11.33 -15.00
N ARG A 105 35.51 -11.40 -14.33
CA ARG A 105 34.29 -10.72 -14.79
C ARG A 105 34.43 -9.21 -14.77
N LEU A 106 35.06 -8.64 -13.74
CA LEU A 106 35.29 -7.20 -13.66
C LEU A 106 36.25 -6.71 -14.74
N GLN A 107 37.32 -7.46 -15.01
CA GLN A 107 38.25 -7.17 -16.11
C GLN A 107 37.54 -7.21 -17.47
N LEU A 108 36.71 -8.22 -17.71
CA LEU A 108 35.91 -8.28 -18.94
C LEU A 108 34.98 -7.06 -19.12
N ILE A 109 34.37 -6.59 -18.03
CA ILE A 109 33.50 -5.41 -18.07
C ILE A 109 34.33 -4.13 -18.24
N SER A 110 35.49 -3.99 -17.59
CA SER A 110 36.37 -2.82 -17.79
C SER A 110 36.87 -2.74 -19.22
N ASP A 111 37.27 -3.87 -19.82
CA ASP A 111 37.72 -3.91 -21.22
C ASP A 111 36.60 -3.51 -22.19
N ARG A 112 35.35 -3.91 -21.89
CA ARG A 112 34.18 -3.48 -22.67
C ARG A 112 33.98 -1.97 -22.57
N LEU A 113 34.04 -1.42 -21.36
CA LEU A 113 33.91 0.01 -21.11
C LEU A 113 35.01 0.82 -21.80
N GLU A 114 36.26 0.33 -21.82
CA GLU A 114 37.36 0.98 -22.52
C GLU A 114 37.18 0.96 -24.05
N LYS A 115 36.76 -0.17 -24.62
CA LYS A 115 36.42 -0.27 -26.05
C LYS A 115 35.32 0.71 -26.44
N GLU A 116 34.31 0.86 -25.58
CA GLU A 116 33.24 1.83 -25.79
C GLU A 116 33.74 3.27 -25.63
N LYS A 117 34.59 3.57 -24.64
CA LYS A 117 35.27 4.87 -24.51
C LYS A 117 36.00 5.27 -25.78
N ILE A 118 36.74 4.34 -26.39
CA ILE A 118 37.43 4.56 -27.66
C ILE A 118 36.41 4.84 -28.78
N ARG A 119 35.28 4.13 -28.81
CA ARG A 119 34.18 4.37 -29.76
C ARG A 119 33.57 5.77 -29.61
N TYR A 120 33.41 6.27 -28.39
CA TYR A 120 32.94 7.64 -28.13
C TYR A 120 33.93 8.69 -28.65
N LEU A 121 35.23 8.48 -28.44
CA LEU A 121 36.28 9.39 -28.94
C LEU A 121 36.31 9.48 -30.47
N GLN A 122 35.75 8.49 -31.17
CA GLN A 122 35.61 8.49 -32.63
C GLN A 122 34.33 9.20 -33.14
N ASP A 123 33.64 9.97 -32.29
CA ASP A 123 32.45 10.82 -32.59
C ASP A 123 31.28 10.08 -33.26
N LYS A 124 31.18 8.76 -33.06
CA LYS A 124 30.09 7.90 -33.57
C LYS A 124 28.89 7.78 -32.61
N ALA A 125 28.86 8.55 -31.54
CA ALA A 125 27.82 8.47 -30.52
C ALA A 125 26.58 9.27 -30.89
N GLU A 126 25.42 8.76 -30.48
CA GLU A 126 24.14 9.42 -30.71
C GLU A 126 24.02 10.64 -29.77
N LYS A 127 23.93 11.84 -30.34
CA LYS A 127 23.86 13.10 -29.60
C LYS A 127 22.45 13.32 -29.04
N ILE A 128 22.38 13.97 -27.89
CA ILE A 128 21.13 14.36 -27.22
C ILE A 128 21.00 15.88 -27.29
N ASP A 129 19.76 16.36 -27.38
CA ASP A 129 19.40 17.79 -27.48
C ASP A 129 19.57 18.54 -26.14
N LYS A 130 20.66 18.27 -25.41
CA LYS A 130 21.00 18.90 -24.14
C LYS A 130 22.47 19.29 -24.13
N VAL A 131 22.77 20.41 -23.49
CA VAL A 131 24.11 21.01 -23.52
C VAL A 131 24.44 21.65 -22.17
N PHE A 132 25.70 21.53 -21.75
CA PHE A 132 26.24 22.28 -20.63
C PHE A 132 27.09 23.43 -21.15
N ILE A 133 26.86 24.63 -20.62
CA ILE A 133 27.55 25.85 -21.03
C ILE A 133 28.21 26.44 -19.79
N ARG A 134 29.52 26.67 -19.86
CA ARG A 134 30.27 27.39 -18.83
C ARG A 134 30.68 28.76 -19.35
N PHE A 135 30.30 29.78 -18.60
CA PHE A 135 30.67 31.17 -18.84
C PHE A 135 31.93 31.53 -18.07
N ARG A 136 32.67 32.54 -18.54
CA ARG A 136 33.87 33.03 -17.83
C ARG A 136 33.54 33.70 -16.51
N TYR A 137 32.35 34.30 -16.40
CA TYR A 137 31.88 34.98 -15.21
C TYR A 137 30.56 34.38 -14.71
N HIS A 138 30.37 34.41 -13.40
CA HIS A 138 29.14 33.92 -12.77
C HIS A 138 27.92 34.81 -13.08
N THR A 139 28.14 36.11 -13.21
CA THR A 139 27.10 37.09 -13.54
C THR A 139 26.52 36.86 -14.94
N SER A 140 27.34 36.55 -15.94
CA SER A 140 26.86 36.24 -17.28
C SER A 140 26.08 34.94 -17.35
N ALA A 141 26.47 33.92 -16.57
CA ALA A 141 25.69 32.69 -16.45
C ALA A 141 24.28 32.96 -15.89
N ARG A 142 24.16 33.81 -14.87
CA ARG A 142 22.85 34.18 -14.29
C ARG A 142 22.01 35.06 -15.22
N MET A 143 22.63 36.02 -15.90
CA MET A 143 21.95 36.84 -16.91
C MET A 143 21.41 35.98 -18.06
N ALA A 144 22.21 35.03 -18.56
CA ALA A 144 21.80 34.09 -19.59
C ALA A 144 20.64 33.20 -19.12
N TYR A 145 20.74 32.64 -17.90
CA TYR A 145 19.68 31.83 -17.30
C TYR A 145 18.34 32.58 -17.22
N GLN A 146 18.34 33.83 -16.75
CA GLN A 146 17.12 34.64 -16.65
C GLN A 146 16.55 35.04 -18.02
N SER A 147 17.41 35.30 -19.01
CA SER A 147 16.98 35.71 -20.36
C SER A 147 16.38 34.56 -21.17
N LEU A 148 16.89 33.34 -20.97
CA LEU A 148 16.49 32.14 -21.71
C LEU A 148 15.03 31.72 -21.42
N LEU A 149 14.50 32.10 -20.26
CA LEU A 149 13.10 31.87 -19.87
C LEU A 149 12.08 32.64 -20.72
N LEU A 150 12.50 33.65 -21.48
CA LEU A 150 11.61 34.65 -22.08
C LEU A 150 11.36 34.51 -23.60
N ALA A 151 12.07 33.65 -24.34
CA ALA A 151 12.18 33.82 -25.80
C ALA A 151 11.68 32.70 -26.75
N SER A 152 11.30 31.49 -26.33
CA SER A 152 10.64 30.53 -27.25
C SER A 152 9.87 29.42 -26.52
N THR A 153 8.72 29.02 -27.06
CA THR A 153 7.80 28.03 -26.43
C THR A 153 8.18 26.56 -26.64
N LYS A 154 9.27 26.25 -27.36
CA LYS A 154 9.67 24.85 -27.67
C LYS A 154 11.17 24.54 -27.63
N HIS A 155 12.04 25.55 -27.75
CA HIS A 155 13.49 25.37 -27.68
C HIS A 155 14.02 26.11 -26.45
N PHE A 156 14.93 25.47 -25.70
CA PHE A 156 15.48 25.99 -24.45
C PHE A 156 14.44 26.22 -23.33
N GLU A 157 13.39 25.37 -23.29
CA GLU A 157 12.26 25.47 -22.35
C GLU A 157 12.68 25.39 -20.87
N LYS A 158 13.68 24.55 -20.57
CA LYS A 158 14.17 24.35 -19.21
C LYS A 158 15.69 24.51 -19.19
N ALA A 159 16.16 25.36 -18.28
CA ALA A 159 17.57 25.49 -17.92
C ALA A 159 17.70 25.40 -16.40
N VAL A 160 18.91 25.08 -15.93
CA VAL A 160 19.25 25.06 -14.50
C VAL A 160 20.60 25.76 -14.35
N ALA A 161 20.67 26.76 -13.47
CA ALA A 161 21.90 27.44 -13.12
C ALA A 161 22.57 26.77 -11.92
N ASP A 162 23.88 27.02 -11.71
CA ASP A 162 24.62 26.63 -10.51
C ASP A 162 24.57 25.11 -10.19
N VAL A 163 24.67 24.28 -11.23
CA VAL A 163 24.61 22.81 -11.09
C VAL A 163 25.94 22.24 -10.59
N ASN A 164 25.89 21.48 -9.50
CA ASN A 164 27.02 20.64 -9.08
C ASN A 164 27.09 19.39 -9.98
N PRO A 165 28.23 19.09 -10.64
CA PRO A 165 28.38 17.91 -11.50
C PRO A 165 28.06 16.58 -10.81
N ASP A 166 28.29 16.46 -9.49
CA ASP A 166 28.00 15.24 -8.74
C ASP A 166 26.50 15.05 -8.43
N ASP A 167 25.70 16.12 -8.53
CA ASP A 167 24.27 16.11 -8.21
C ASP A 167 23.38 15.79 -9.43
N ILE A 168 23.99 15.58 -10.60
CA ILE A 168 23.26 15.35 -11.86
C ILE A 168 22.72 13.92 -11.92
N ILE A 169 21.41 13.80 -12.13
CA ILE A 169 20.72 12.53 -12.34
C ILE A 169 20.73 12.19 -13.84
N TRP A 170 21.81 11.56 -14.29
CA TRP A 170 22.04 11.22 -15.70
C TRP A 170 20.92 10.39 -16.35
N ASN A 171 20.30 9.47 -15.60
CA ASN A 171 19.20 8.65 -16.13
C ASN A 171 17.97 9.46 -16.58
N ASN A 172 17.76 10.62 -15.96
CA ASN A 172 16.66 11.51 -16.29
C ASN A 172 17.10 12.55 -17.32
N LEU A 173 18.32 13.08 -17.18
CA LEU A 173 18.88 14.03 -18.15
C LEU A 173 18.98 13.41 -19.56
N LEU A 174 19.36 12.15 -19.68
CA LEU A 174 19.54 11.49 -21.00
C LEU A 174 18.22 11.11 -21.68
N ARG A 175 17.08 11.27 -20.99
CA ARG A 175 15.77 10.96 -21.54
C ARG A 175 15.40 11.94 -22.65
N ARG A 176 15.02 11.42 -23.82
CA ARG A 176 14.49 12.23 -24.92
C ARG A 176 13.04 12.61 -24.67
N ASP A 177 12.71 13.84 -25.01
CA ASP A 177 11.34 14.33 -24.90
C ASP A 177 10.49 13.73 -26.02
N GLY A 178 9.40 13.07 -25.64
CA GLY A 178 8.51 12.39 -26.56
C GLY A 178 7.16 12.09 -25.91
N VAL A 179 6.16 11.79 -26.73
CA VAL A 179 4.78 11.54 -26.25
C VAL A 179 4.73 10.38 -25.26
N LEU A 180 5.46 9.29 -25.53
CA LEU A 180 5.57 8.13 -24.63
C LEU A 180 6.16 8.50 -23.27
N VAL A 181 7.12 9.42 -23.23
CA VAL A 181 7.72 9.89 -21.98
C VAL A 181 6.72 10.73 -21.20
N LYS A 182 5.99 11.63 -21.86
CA LYS A 182 4.92 12.42 -21.22
C LYS A 182 3.83 11.52 -20.64
N PHE A 183 3.41 10.48 -21.37
CA PHE A 183 2.46 9.48 -20.87
C PHE A 183 3.01 8.72 -19.65
N LYS A 184 4.28 8.30 -19.70
CA LYS A 184 4.94 7.65 -18.56
C LYS A 184 5.00 8.55 -17.32
N LEU A 185 5.25 9.84 -17.50
CA LEU A 185 5.29 10.82 -16.40
C LEU A 185 3.89 11.03 -15.80
N LEU A 186 2.87 11.21 -16.64
CA LEU A 186 1.48 11.30 -16.20
C LEU A 186 1.04 10.04 -15.41
N LEU A 187 1.48 8.86 -15.84
CA LEU A 187 1.22 7.62 -15.10
C LEU A 187 1.91 7.64 -13.72
N ILE A 188 3.13 8.16 -13.63
CA ILE A 188 3.83 8.33 -12.33
C ILE A 188 3.05 9.30 -11.43
N ASP A 189 2.52 10.40 -11.97
CA ASP A 189 1.74 11.38 -11.21
C ASP A 189 0.44 10.76 -10.69
N ILE A 190 -0.26 9.99 -11.52
CA ILE A 190 -1.45 9.23 -11.11
C ILE A 190 -1.09 8.23 -10.01
N LEU A 191 0.02 7.51 -10.15
CA LEU A 191 0.48 6.58 -9.11
C LEU A 191 0.82 7.31 -7.81
N LEU A 192 1.47 8.47 -7.87
CA LEU A 192 1.75 9.30 -6.70
C LEU A 192 0.45 9.66 -5.98
N ILE A 193 -0.53 10.23 -6.70
CA ILE A 193 -1.84 10.58 -6.14
C ILE A 193 -2.54 9.33 -5.57
N SER A 194 -2.49 8.20 -6.26
CA SER A 194 -3.09 6.94 -5.80
C SER A 194 -2.45 6.44 -4.50
N VAL A 195 -1.13 6.58 -4.32
CA VAL A 195 -0.44 6.20 -3.09
C VAL A 195 -0.89 7.08 -1.91
N ILE A 196 -1.20 8.35 -2.16
CA ILE A 196 -1.74 9.27 -1.14
C ILE A 196 -3.14 8.83 -0.71
N LEU A 197 -4.03 8.58 -1.69
CA LEU A 197 -5.41 8.17 -1.41
C LEU A 197 -5.48 6.79 -0.74
N LEU A 198 -4.69 5.83 -1.21
CA LEU A 198 -4.70 4.46 -0.71
C LEU A 198 -4.11 4.33 0.70
N HIS A 199 -3.31 5.32 1.16
CA HIS A 199 -2.73 5.32 2.50
C HIS A 199 -3.76 5.46 3.63
N VAL A 200 -4.93 6.05 3.35
CA VAL A 200 -6.02 6.20 4.32
C VAL A 200 -6.47 4.82 4.86
N LEU A 201 -6.52 3.81 3.99
CA LEU A 201 -6.99 2.47 4.32
C LEU A 201 -6.11 1.77 5.40
N PRO A 202 -4.78 1.64 5.25
CA PRO A 202 -3.95 1.06 6.29
C PRO A 202 -3.87 1.92 7.56
N VAL A 203 -4.00 3.25 7.49
CA VAL A 203 -4.11 4.08 8.70
C VAL A 203 -5.38 3.78 9.49
N ALA A 204 -6.52 3.63 8.80
CA ALA A 204 -7.78 3.23 9.42
C ALA A 204 -7.68 1.83 10.06
N LEU A 205 -6.99 0.88 9.39
CA LEU A 205 -6.74 -0.45 9.95
C LEU A 205 -5.92 -0.40 11.24
N VAL A 206 -4.86 0.43 11.31
CA VAL A 206 -4.07 0.63 12.55
C VAL A 206 -4.96 1.19 13.68
N GLY A 207 -5.88 2.10 13.36
CA GLY A 207 -6.88 2.59 14.31
C GLY A 207 -7.80 1.49 14.86
N LEU A 208 -8.25 0.56 13.99
CA LEU A 208 -9.06 -0.59 14.41
C LEU A 208 -8.29 -1.59 15.28
N PHE A 209 -6.98 -1.77 15.05
CA PHE A 209 -6.11 -2.60 15.89
C PHE A 209 -6.01 -2.08 17.33
N SER A 210 -6.05 -0.76 17.53
CA SER A 210 -6.06 -0.14 18.86
C SER A 210 -7.25 -0.62 19.71
N HIS A 211 -8.44 -0.77 19.09
CA HIS A 211 -9.65 -1.21 19.77
C HIS A 211 -9.83 -2.74 19.82
N SER A 212 -9.30 -3.46 18.82
CA SER A 212 -9.62 -4.88 18.57
C SER A 212 -8.55 -5.88 19.02
N MET A 213 -7.52 -5.44 19.74
CA MET A 213 -6.45 -6.31 20.28
C MET A 213 -6.98 -7.43 21.21
N SER A 214 -8.23 -7.34 21.65
CA SER A 214 -8.90 -8.39 22.43
C SER A 214 -9.57 -9.49 21.59
N ARG A 215 -9.80 -9.31 20.27
CA ARG A 215 -10.64 -10.25 19.49
C ARG A 215 -10.15 -10.61 18.08
N ILE A 216 -9.19 -9.91 17.48
CA ILE A 216 -8.81 -10.17 16.08
C ILE A 216 -7.28 -10.26 15.90
N LEU A 217 -6.71 -11.46 16.11
CA LEU A 217 -5.86 -12.14 15.12
C LEU A 217 -5.41 -13.54 15.63
N LEU A 218 -5.43 -14.52 14.73
CA LEU A 218 -4.92 -15.89 14.87
C LEU A 218 -3.44 -16.00 15.30
N CYS A 219 -2.67 -14.91 15.22
CA CYS A 219 -1.21 -14.93 15.29
C CYS A 219 -0.61 -14.39 16.61
N VAL A 220 -1.43 -14.03 17.61
CA VAL A 220 -0.93 -13.48 18.88
C VAL A 220 -1.61 -14.13 20.09
N ARG A 221 -1.46 -15.46 20.21
CA ARG A 221 -1.80 -16.18 21.46
C ARG A 221 -0.89 -15.80 22.64
N GLY A 222 0.26 -15.17 22.40
CA GLY A 222 1.25 -14.83 23.42
C GLY A 222 0.97 -13.55 24.23
N ILE A 223 0.22 -12.57 23.70
CA ILE A 223 0.01 -11.28 24.39
C ILE A 223 -1.10 -11.35 25.45
N ASN A 224 -2.03 -12.30 25.34
CA ASN A 224 -3.11 -12.48 26.34
C ASN A 224 -2.60 -12.96 27.71
N ASN A 225 -1.34 -13.41 27.81
CA ASN A 225 -0.70 -13.82 29.06
C ASN A 225 0.09 -12.69 29.74
N LEU A 226 0.12 -11.47 29.19
CA LEU A 226 0.81 -10.35 29.85
C LEU A 226 -0.02 -9.74 30.99
N PRO A 227 0.63 -9.31 32.10
CA PRO A 227 -0.03 -8.61 33.19
C PRO A 227 -0.70 -7.31 32.71
N GLY A 228 -1.79 -6.92 33.39
CA GLY A 228 -2.72 -5.88 32.93
C GLY A 228 -2.09 -4.52 32.64
N GLU A 229 -0.99 -4.17 33.32
CA GLU A 229 -0.26 -2.91 33.12
C GLU A 229 0.53 -2.89 31.80
N LEU A 230 1.26 -3.96 31.49
CA LEU A 230 2.01 -4.07 30.25
C LEU A 230 1.06 -4.10 29.04
N ARG A 231 -0.11 -4.74 29.17
CA ARG A 231 -1.11 -4.81 28.10
C ARG A 231 -1.63 -3.42 27.70
N GLN A 232 -1.79 -2.50 28.67
CA GLN A 232 -2.23 -1.12 28.40
C GLN A 232 -1.13 -0.27 27.76
N ILE A 233 0.12 -0.46 28.19
CA ILE A 233 1.28 0.22 27.59
C ILE A 233 1.46 -0.23 26.13
N PHE A 234 1.39 -1.54 25.88
CA PHE A 234 1.49 -2.08 24.53
C PHE A 234 0.30 -1.69 23.64
N SER A 235 -0.92 -1.51 24.17
CA SER A 235 -2.07 -1.09 23.36
C SER A 235 -1.98 0.35 22.87
N GLY A 236 -1.33 1.26 23.62
CA GLY A 236 -1.08 2.63 23.17
C GLY A 236 0.19 2.79 22.32
N PHE A 237 1.23 2.02 22.65
CA PHE A 237 2.53 2.11 21.99
C PHE A 237 2.56 1.44 20.61
N LEU A 238 1.92 0.28 20.46
CA LEU A 238 2.00 -0.51 19.24
C LEU A 238 1.35 0.18 18.02
N PRO A 239 0.16 0.82 18.12
CA PRO A 239 -0.40 1.59 17.02
C PRO A 239 0.51 2.75 16.58
N SER A 240 1.17 3.42 17.52
CA SER A 240 2.11 4.51 17.24
C SER A 240 3.33 4.01 16.47
N LEU A 241 3.87 2.84 16.85
CA LEU A 241 4.99 2.22 16.16
C LEU A 241 4.59 1.73 14.76
N MET A 242 3.43 1.09 14.64
CA MET A 242 2.89 0.64 13.35
C MET A 242 2.63 1.81 12.40
N LEU A 243 2.08 2.92 12.90
CA LEU A 243 1.86 4.13 12.13
C LEU A 243 3.18 4.72 11.63
N ASN A 244 4.22 4.78 12.48
CA ASN A 244 5.54 5.28 12.08
C ASN A 244 6.21 4.38 11.02
N VAL A 245 6.06 3.05 11.15
CA VAL A 245 6.55 2.12 10.12
C VAL A 245 5.80 2.32 8.80
N LEU A 246 4.49 2.52 8.86
CA LEU A 246 3.63 2.72 7.69
C LEU A 246 3.89 4.06 6.98
N THR A 247 4.11 5.15 7.74
CA THR A 247 4.50 6.44 7.16
C THR A 247 5.91 6.32 6.57
N ALA A 248 6.86 5.70 7.27
CA ALA A 248 8.20 5.48 6.73
C ALA A 248 8.22 4.63 5.44
N THR A 249 7.37 3.60 5.31
CA THR A 249 7.24 2.83 4.06
C THR A 249 6.63 3.68 2.93
N GLN A 250 5.59 4.45 3.22
CA GLN A 250 4.97 5.36 2.25
C GLN A 250 5.99 6.38 1.72
N LEU A 251 6.76 7.01 2.60
CA LEU A 251 7.79 7.99 2.23
C LEU A 251 8.88 7.38 1.35
N ARG A 252 9.27 6.12 1.61
CA ARG A 252 10.20 5.37 0.74
C ARG A 252 9.62 5.09 -0.64
N LEU A 253 8.33 4.72 -0.71
CA LEU A 253 7.65 4.46 -1.97
C LEU A 253 7.55 5.73 -2.82
N ILE A 254 7.16 6.85 -2.23
CA ILE A 254 7.08 8.14 -2.92
C ILE A 254 8.46 8.56 -3.43
N LYS A 255 9.50 8.48 -2.60
CA LYS A 255 10.87 8.78 -3.02
C LYS A 255 11.31 7.90 -4.21
N SER A 256 10.96 6.61 -4.20
CA SER A 256 11.23 5.69 -5.31
C SER A 256 10.51 6.11 -6.61
N LEU A 257 9.29 6.63 -6.53
CA LEU A 257 8.55 7.16 -7.67
C LEU A 257 9.14 8.49 -8.16
N LEU A 258 9.46 9.42 -7.25
CA LEU A 258 10.02 10.73 -7.58
C LEU A 258 11.39 10.65 -8.27
N ILE A 259 12.25 9.69 -7.89
CA ILE A 259 13.53 9.48 -8.59
C ILE A 259 13.32 9.15 -10.09
N ARG A 260 12.19 8.54 -10.45
CA ARG A 260 11.84 8.19 -11.84
C ARG A 260 11.20 9.36 -12.60
N HIS A 261 10.80 10.42 -11.91
CA HIS A 261 10.25 11.65 -12.48
C HIS A 261 11.29 12.38 -13.34
N ASN A 262 10.87 13.35 -14.17
CA ASN A 262 11.77 14.03 -15.12
C ASN A 262 12.56 15.18 -14.48
N VAL A 263 13.39 14.85 -13.49
CA VAL A 263 14.19 15.81 -12.73
C VAL A 263 15.67 15.63 -13.03
N TRP A 264 16.41 16.74 -13.26
CA TRP A 264 17.79 16.68 -13.74
C TRP A 264 18.83 16.70 -12.62
N THR A 265 18.53 17.33 -11.49
CA THR A 265 19.44 17.43 -10.34
C THR A 265 18.82 16.83 -9.08
N GLY A 266 19.65 16.42 -8.14
CA GLY A 266 19.20 16.00 -6.81
C GLY A 266 18.59 17.14 -6.01
N SER A 267 19.04 18.39 -6.22
CA SER A 267 18.45 19.58 -5.61
C SER A 267 17.00 19.81 -6.04
N GLU A 268 16.71 19.75 -7.35
CA GLU A 268 15.33 19.81 -7.85
C GLU A 268 14.49 18.63 -7.32
N LEU A 269 15.09 17.45 -7.16
CA LEU A 269 14.40 16.28 -6.63
C LEU A 269 14.04 16.48 -5.14
N GLN A 270 14.89 17.15 -4.37
CA GLN A 270 14.62 17.48 -2.97
C GLN A 270 13.48 18.50 -2.86
N LEU A 271 13.46 19.53 -3.72
CA LEU A 271 12.37 20.51 -3.77
C LEU A 271 11.04 19.84 -4.13
N LEU A 272 11.04 19.02 -5.19
CA LEU A 272 9.86 18.26 -5.58
C LEU A 272 9.41 17.31 -4.45
N SER A 273 10.35 16.62 -3.80
CA SER A 273 10.05 15.80 -2.63
C SER A 273 9.41 16.64 -1.53
N GLN A 274 9.92 17.82 -1.22
CA GLN A 274 9.34 18.69 -0.19
C GLN A 274 7.89 19.08 -0.52
N GLU A 275 7.60 19.44 -1.76
CA GLU A 275 6.25 19.81 -2.21
C GLU A 275 5.25 18.64 -2.07
N TRP A 276 5.66 17.44 -2.49
CA TRP A 276 4.82 16.24 -2.37
C TRP A 276 4.63 15.82 -0.91
N TYR A 277 5.69 15.90 -0.10
CA TYR A 277 5.61 15.60 1.34
C TYR A 277 4.68 16.58 2.06
N PHE A 278 4.80 17.88 1.76
CA PHE A 278 3.89 18.89 2.28
C PHE A 278 2.44 18.59 1.89
N SER A 279 2.18 18.27 0.62
CA SER A 279 0.84 17.96 0.11
C SER A 279 0.22 16.77 0.86
N ILE A 280 1.01 15.74 1.18
CA ILE A 280 0.54 14.57 1.92
C ILE A 280 0.22 14.91 3.37
N LEU A 281 1.12 15.60 4.05
CA LEU A 281 0.89 16.02 5.44
C LEU A 281 -0.36 16.92 5.52
N PHE A 282 -0.51 17.86 4.60
CA PHE A 282 -1.65 18.76 4.60
C PHE A 282 -2.97 18.04 4.30
N ILE A 283 -3.04 17.25 3.21
CA ILE A 283 -4.29 16.57 2.83
C ILE A 283 -4.64 15.48 3.84
N HIS A 284 -3.67 14.66 4.25
CA HIS A 284 -3.95 13.50 5.10
C HIS A 284 -3.92 13.85 6.59
N GLN A 285 -2.80 14.38 7.09
CA GLN A 285 -2.61 14.60 8.52
C GLN A 285 -3.46 15.76 9.06
N PHE A 286 -3.71 16.78 8.24
CA PHE A 286 -4.58 17.89 8.61
C PHE A 286 -6.01 17.68 8.10
N LEU A 287 -6.25 17.71 6.78
CA LEU A 287 -7.61 17.78 6.25
C LEU A 287 -8.44 16.51 6.56
N VAL A 288 -7.95 15.32 6.24
CA VAL A 288 -8.70 14.05 6.46
C VAL A 288 -8.92 13.80 7.95
N VAL A 289 -7.88 13.92 8.79
CA VAL A 289 -8.00 13.68 10.24
C VAL A 289 -8.93 14.71 10.90
N SER A 290 -8.84 16.00 10.54
CA SER A 290 -9.73 17.03 11.08
C SER A 290 -11.19 16.75 10.71
N ILE A 291 -11.48 16.49 9.43
CA ILE A 291 -12.84 16.17 8.99
C ILE A 291 -13.37 14.91 9.68
N SER A 292 -12.56 13.84 9.74
CA SER A 292 -12.96 12.60 10.43
C SER A 292 -13.24 12.82 11.91
N SER A 293 -12.43 13.64 12.60
CA SER A 293 -12.63 13.95 14.01
C SER A 293 -13.91 14.75 14.25
N SER A 294 -14.23 15.68 13.34
CA SER A 294 -15.48 16.45 13.38
C SER A 294 -16.70 15.57 13.15
N PHE A 295 -16.65 14.60 12.24
CA PHE A 295 -17.77 13.66 12.07
C PHE A 295 -18.02 12.82 13.32
N THR A 296 -16.96 12.27 13.92
CA THR A 296 -17.09 11.48 15.15
C THR A 296 -17.64 12.33 16.30
N SER A 297 -17.16 13.57 16.46
CA SER A 297 -17.64 14.46 17.52
C SER A 297 -19.09 14.88 17.31
N ILE A 298 -19.51 15.15 16.06
CA ILE A 298 -20.92 15.41 15.72
C ILE A 298 -21.78 14.19 16.02
N GLN A 299 -21.34 12.98 15.69
CA GLN A 299 -22.12 11.77 15.95
C GLN A 299 -22.26 11.49 17.45
N VAL A 300 -21.18 11.68 18.22
CA VAL A 300 -21.23 11.59 19.68
C VAL A 300 -22.14 12.68 20.25
N PHE A 301 -22.01 13.92 19.78
CA PHE A 301 -22.86 15.03 20.22
C PHE A 301 -24.35 14.79 19.90
N MET A 302 -24.67 14.31 18.70
CA MET A 302 -26.03 13.92 18.32
C MET A 302 -26.56 12.79 19.21
N SER A 303 -25.74 11.80 19.53
CA SER A 303 -26.14 10.72 20.46
C SER A 303 -26.41 11.19 21.89
N LEU A 304 -25.79 12.31 22.30
CA LEU A 304 -25.97 12.91 23.62
C LEU A 304 -27.15 13.87 23.69
N THR A 305 -27.54 14.49 22.57
CA THR A 305 -28.56 15.55 22.52
C THR A 305 -29.89 15.11 21.95
N THR A 306 -29.92 14.01 21.19
CA THR A 306 -31.14 13.46 20.60
C THR A 306 -31.53 12.15 21.26
N LEU A 307 -32.81 11.99 21.59
CA LEU A 307 -33.33 10.70 22.05
C LEU A 307 -33.23 9.70 20.89
N PRO A 308 -32.71 8.48 21.12
CA PRO A 308 -32.67 7.46 20.08
C PRO A 308 -34.10 7.12 19.62
N ARG A 309 -34.25 6.74 18.34
CA ARG A 309 -35.53 6.29 17.76
C ARG A 309 -35.48 4.80 17.50
N VAL A 310 -36.59 4.10 17.78
CA VAL A 310 -36.71 2.68 17.49
C VAL A 310 -37.02 2.46 16.02
N GLN A 311 -36.16 1.71 15.33
CA GLN A 311 -36.44 1.24 13.97
C GLN A 311 -37.19 -0.09 14.02
N TRP A 312 -38.52 -0.02 14.08
CA TRP A 312 -39.39 -1.19 14.14
C TRP A 312 -39.18 -2.17 12.98
N GLY A 313 -38.81 -1.68 11.80
CA GLY A 313 -38.49 -2.53 10.64
C GLY A 313 -37.33 -3.52 10.85
N LEU A 314 -36.40 -3.22 11.76
CA LEU A 314 -35.30 -4.11 12.14
C LEU A 314 -35.62 -4.92 13.40
N ALA A 315 -36.37 -4.35 14.34
CA ALA A 315 -36.69 -5.01 15.61
C ALA A 315 -37.62 -6.21 15.44
N TYR A 316 -38.71 -6.08 14.66
CA TYR A 316 -39.68 -7.15 14.47
C TYR A 316 -39.07 -8.44 13.87
N PRO A 317 -38.29 -8.37 12.77
CA PRO A 317 -37.65 -9.56 12.20
C PRO A 317 -36.70 -10.29 13.15
N VAL A 318 -35.98 -9.57 14.01
CA VAL A 318 -35.08 -10.19 14.99
C VAL A 318 -35.89 -10.99 16.02
N VAL A 319 -37.02 -10.47 16.48
CA VAL A 319 -37.90 -11.17 17.43
C VAL A 319 -38.60 -12.36 16.78
N THR A 320 -39.07 -12.22 15.54
CA THR A 320 -39.76 -13.32 14.83
C THR A 320 -38.85 -14.50 14.57
N VAL A 321 -37.57 -14.28 14.25
CA VAL A 321 -36.58 -15.36 14.09
C VAL A 321 -36.39 -16.14 15.39
N HIS A 322 -36.32 -15.47 16.55
CA HIS A 322 -36.27 -16.17 17.84
C HIS A 322 -37.53 -16.99 18.10
N GLY A 323 -38.71 -16.47 17.70
CA GLY A 323 -39.97 -17.20 17.73
C GLY A 323 -39.97 -18.45 16.84
N ILE A 324 -39.47 -18.35 15.61
CA ILE A 324 -39.33 -19.47 14.67
C ILE A 324 -38.43 -20.57 15.25
N VAL A 325 -37.30 -20.19 15.86
CA VAL A 325 -36.42 -21.14 16.56
C VAL A 325 -37.16 -21.83 17.70
N GLY A 326 -37.87 -21.07 18.55
CA GLY A 326 -38.66 -21.65 19.64
C GLY A 326 -39.71 -22.65 19.16
N LEU A 327 -40.43 -22.32 18.07
CA LEU A 327 -41.44 -23.20 17.47
C LEU A 327 -40.85 -24.45 16.83
N THR A 328 -39.72 -24.33 16.13
CA THR A 328 -39.11 -25.47 15.44
C THR A 328 -38.50 -26.45 16.45
N TYR A 329 -37.83 -25.93 17.48
CA TYR A 329 -37.14 -26.76 18.47
C TYR A 329 -38.03 -27.30 19.59
N CYS A 330 -39.31 -26.92 19.66
CA CYS A 330 -40.20 -27.44 20.70
C CYS A 330 -40.41 -28.95 20.60
N VAL A 331 -40.32 -29.53 19.40
CA VAL A 331 -40.42 -30.98 19.20
C VAL A 331 -39.05 -31.66 19.07
N ILE A 332 -38.05 -30.99 18.48
CA ILE A 332 -36.70 -31.55 18.29
C ILE A 332 -35.95 -31.65 19.62
N ALA A 333 -35.92 -30.57 20.39
CA ALA A 333 -35.15 -30.44 21.61
C ALA A 333 -35.85 -29.48 22.60
N PRO A 334 -36.82 -29.97 23.39
CA PRO A 334 -37.63 -29.18 24.30
C PRO A 334 -36.87 -28.23 25.25
N PRO A 335 -35.65 -28.54 25.75
CA PRO A 335 -34.93 -27.62 26.64
C PRO A 335 -34.62 -26.25 26.02
N ILE A 336 -34.50 -26.15 24.69
CA ILE A 336 -34.21 -24.89 23.98
C ILE A 336 -35.38 -23.91 24.09
N VAL A 337 -36.61 -24.42 24.19
CA VAL A 337 -37.82 -23.58 24.33
C VAL A 337 -37.77 -22.76 25.62
N ALA A 338 -37.29 -23.34 26.72
CA ALA A 338 -37.16 -22.62 28.00
C ALA A 338 -36.17 -21.44 27.89
N LEU A 339 -35.10 -21.59 27.11
CA LEU A 339 -34.14 -20.52 26.83
C LEU A 339 -34.74 -19.43 25.93
N VAL A 340 -35.52 -19.80 24.92
CA VAL A 340 -36.20 -18.83 24.03
C VAL A 340 -37.26 -18.04 24.79
N ILE A 341 -38.09 -18.70 25.61
CA ILE A 341 -39.11 -18.03 26.43
C ILE A 341 -38.46 -17.08 27.43
N SER A 342 -37.38 -17.49 28.11
CA SER A 342 -36.67 -16.59 29.04
C SER A 342 -36.02 -15.41 28.32
N GLY A 343 -35.39 -15.62 27.16
CA GLY A 343 -34.83 -14.57 26.32
C GLY A 343 -35.88 -13.56 25.82
N LEU A 344 -37.02 -14.04 25.31
CA LEU A 344 -38.13 -13.19 24.87
C LEU A 344 -38.76 -12.41 26.04
N SER A 345 -38.86 -13.02 27.22
CA SER A 345 -39.35 -12.34 28.42
C SER A 345 -38.45 -11.18 28.83
N VAL A 346 -37.13 -11.39 28.90
CA VAL A 346 -36.16 -10.32 29.18
C VAL A 346 -36.22 -9.22 28.13
N LEU A 347 -36.36 -9.59 26.86
CA LEU A 347 -36.47 -8.64 25.76
C LEU A 347 -37.75 -7.79 25.84
N LEU A 348 -38.87 -8.39 26.25
CA LEU A 348 -40.12 -7.69 26.51
C LEU A 348 -39.97 -6.68 27.65
N PHE A 349 -39.34 -7.08 28.76
CA PHE A 349 -39.04 -6.16 29.86
C PHE A 349 -38.12 -5.03 29.40
N TYR A 350 -37.05 -5.33 28.66
CA TYR A 350 -36.15 -4.32 28.11
C TYR A 350 -36.89 -3.30 27.25
N TYR A 351 -37.67 -3.74 26.24
CA TYR A 351 -38.39 -2.80 25.38
C TYR A 351 -39.48 -2.03 26.13
N LYS A 352 -40.16 -2.65 27.11
CA LYS A 352 -41.12 -1.95 27.97
C LYS A 352 -40.47 -0.76 28.68
N TYR A 353 -39.33 -0.96 29.33
CA TYR A 353 -38.62 0.12 30.02
C TYR A 353 -37.98 1.11 29.04
N ALA A 354 -37.37 0.63 27.96
CA ALA A 354 -36.68 1.47 26.99
C ALA A 354 -37.66 2.40 26.24
N LEU A 355 -38.84 1.92 25.86
CA LEU A 355 -39.87 2.75 25.22
C LEU A 355 -40.46 3.81 26.15
N GLN A 356 -40.47 3.54 27.46
CA GLN A 356 -41.03 4.45 28.45
C GLN A 356 -40.05 5.56 28.84
N PHE A 357 -38.75 5.24 28.96
CA PHE A 357 -37.75 6.12 29.57
C PHE A 357 -36.61 6.57 28.65
N VAL A 358 -36.35 5.88 27.53
CA VAL A 358 -35.13 6.11 26.71
C VAL A 358 -35.47 6.56 25.29
N TYR A 359 -36.50 5.99 24.65
CA TYR A 359 -36.81 6.27 23.25
C TYR A 359 -37.73 7.48 23.06
N ASP A 360 -37.58 8.15 21.92
CA ASP A 360 -38.48 9.22 21.48
C ASP A 360 -39.90 8.68 21.29
N ARG A 361 -40.90 9.41 21.81
CA ARG A 361 -42.33 9.04 21.67
C ARG A 361 -42.85 9.30 20.26
N CYS A 362 -42.18 10.16 19.50
CA CYS A 362 -42.56 10.52 18.14
C CYS A 362 -41.87 9.60 17.13
N ASN A 363 -42.61 8.63 16.60
CA ASN A 363 -42.13 7.83 15.47
C ASN A 363 -42.66 8.40 14.14
N PRO A 364 -41.80 8.96 13.26
CA PRO A 364 -42.25 9.57 12.00
C PRO A 364 -42.78 8.53 11.01
N SER A 365 -42.38 7.26 11.13
CA SER A 365 -42.80 6.17 10.27
C SER A 365 -43.83 5.30 11.01
N GLU A 366 -45.04 5.84 11.15
CA GLU A 366 -46.14 5.13 11.79
C GLU A 366 -46.75 4.10 10.83
N THR A 367 -46.89 2.87 11.30
CA THR A 367 -47.31 1.73 10.46
C THR A 367 -48.68 1.19 10.81
N TYR A 368 -49.38 1.79 11.79
CA TYR A 368 -50.72 1.40 12.22
C TYR A 368 -50.82 -0.10 12.55
N GLY A 369 -49.76 -0.67 13.12
CA GLY A 369 -49.70 -2.09 13.47
C GLY A 369 -49.48 -3.07 12.30
N LYS A 370 -49.29 -2.61 11.05
CA LYS A 370 -49.05 -3.50 9.89
C LYS A 370 -47.80 -4.37 10.05
N LEU A 371 -46.80 -3.90 10.81
CA LEU A 371 -45.59 -4.66 11.10
C LEU A 371 -45.87 -5.91 11.95
N TYR A 372 -46.83 -5.84 12.89
CA TYR A 372 -47.24 -6.99 13.68
C TYR A 372 -47.87 -8.07 12.79
N LEU A 373 -48.77 -7.70 11.87
CA LEU A 373 -49.40 -8.64 10.97
C LEU A 373 -48.36 -9.33 10.05
N ARG A 374 -47.38 -8.58 9.54
CA ARG A 374 -46.26 -9.18 8.77
C ARG A 374 -45.40 -10.12 9.62
N ALA A 375 -45.09 -9.73 10.85
CA ALA A 375 -44.32 -10.55 11.78
C ALA A 375 -45.04 -11.85 12.12
N LEU A 376 -46.37 -11.79 12.30
CA LEU A 376 -47.22 -12.96 12.49
C LEU A 376 -47.18 -13.89 11.27
N MET A 377 -47.32 -13.33 10.05
CA MET A 377 -47.19 -14.10 8.82
C MET A 377 -45.80 -14.75 8.67
N GLN A 378 -44.74 -14.07 9.13
CA GLN A 378 -43.40 -14.65 9.15
C GLN A 378 -43.25 -15.80 10.14
N LEU A 379 -43.97 -15.79 11.27
CA LEU A 379 -43.93 -16.85 12.28
C LEU A 379 -44.44 -18.19 11.73
N TYR A 380 -45.38 -18.17 10.78
CA TYR A 380 -45.88 -19.39 10.10
C TYR A 380 -44.78 -20.17 9.38
N TRP A 381 -43.70 -19.51 8.94
CA TRP A 381 -42.53 -20.24 8.42
C TRP A 381 -41.91 -21.19 9.45
N GLY A 382 -41.96 -20.85 10.73
CA GLY A 382 -41.53 -21.76 11.80
C GLY A 382 -42.43 -22.98 11.96
N VAL A 383 -43.74 -22.84 11.71
CA VAL A 383 -44.69 -23.96 11.70
C VAL A 383 -44.42 -24.87 10.51
N TYR A 384 -44.21 -24.32 9.32
CA TYR A 384 -43.84 -25.12 8.14
C TYR A 384 -42.50 -25.86 8.33
N CYS A 385 -41.50 -25.23 8.93
CA CYS A 385 -40.23 -25.87 9.28
C CYS A 385 -40.43 -27.01 10.30
N LEU A 386 -41.31 -26.82 11.29
CA LEU A 386 -41.65 -27.83 12.28
C LEU A 386 -42.31 -29.05 11.62
N GLU A 387 -43.32 -28.84 10.77
CA GLU A 387 -44.01 -29.90 10.03
C GLU A 387 -43.03 -30.70 9.15
N PHE A 388 -42.17 -29.99 8.41
CA PHE A 388 -41.14 -30.62 7.58
C PHE A 388 -40.16 -31.46 8.42
N CYS A 389 -39.76 -30.96 9.59
CA CYS A 389 -38.89 -31.70 10.51
C CYS A 389 -39.59 -32.95 11.07
N MET A 390 -40.88 -32.85 11.43
CA MET A 390 -41.68 -33.97 11.90
C MET A 390 -41.82 -35.06 10.85
N VAL A 391 -42.13 -34.69 9.61
CA VAL A 391 -42.17 -35.62 8.47
C VAL A 391 -40.81 -36.29 8.29
N SER A 392 -39.70 -35.55 8.41
CA SER A 392 -38.35 -36.09 8.29
C SER A 392 -38.00 -37.09 9.40
N ILE A 393 -38.41 -36.83 10.65
CA ILE A 393 -38.19 -37.74 11.79
C ILE A 393 -39.03 -39.01 11.63
N ILE A 394 -40.30 -38.87 11.24
CA ILE A 394 -41.19 -40.00 10.98
C ILE A 394 -40.68 -40.83 9.80
N PHE A 395 -40.23 -40.19 8.72
CA PHE A 395 -39.64 -40.84 7.56
C PHE A 395 -38.37 -41.60 7.91
N ARG A 396 -37.47 -41.01 8.71
CA ARG A 396 -36.26 -41.69 9.21
C ARG A 396 -36.58 -42.93 10.04
N LYS A 397 -37.70 -42.94 10.76
CA LYS A 397 -38.18 -44.10 11.52
C LYS A 397 -38.92 -45.12 10.63
N ALA A 398 -39.59 -44.66 9.57
CA ALA A 398 -40.35 -45.48 8.64
C ALA A 398 -39.49 -46.12 7.54
N VAL A 399 -38.30 -45.60 7.20
CA VAL A 399 -37.34 -46.27 6.29
C VAL A 399 -36.73 -47.55 6.91
N GLY A 400 -37.28 -48.01 8.04
CA GLY A 400 -37.18 -49.39 8.51
C GLY A 400 -38.24 -50.35 7.96
N GLU A 401 -39.28 -49.91 7.24
CA GLU A 401 -40.29 -50.77 6.60
C GLU A 401 -41.12 -49.99 5.55
N ASP A 402 -41.21 -50.56 4.34
CA ASP A 402 -41.77 -49.98 3.12
C ASP A 402 -43.23 -49.49 3.24
N GLU A 403 -43.48 -48.18 3.03
CA GLU A 403 -44.75 -47.69 2.45
C GLU A 403 -44.67 -46.20 2.03
N LEU A 404 -44.26 -45.96 0.78
CA LEU A 404 -43.91 -44.62 0.26
C LEU A 404 -45.09 -43.85 -0.36
N CYS A 405 -46.22 -44.47 -0.70
CA CYS A 405 -47.18 -43.86 -1.64
C CYS A 405 -48.45 -43.24 -1.02
N SER A 406 -48.80 -43.50 0.24
CA SER A 406 -50.12 -43.08 0.78
C SER A 406 -50.15 -41.66 1.38
N LYS A 407 -49.02 -41.13 1.87
CA LYS A 407 -49.01 -39.86 2.64
C LYS A 407 -48.74 -38.58 1.84
N LEU A 408 -48.30 -38.69 0.58
CA LEU A 408 -48.14 -37.51 -0.29
C LEU A 408 -49.50 -36.90 -0.71
N HIS A 409 -50.59 -37.66 -0.58
CA HIS A 409 -51.93 -37.26 -1.01
C HIS A 409 -52.60 -36.22 -0.09
N PHE A 410 -52.12 -36.06 1.15
CA PHE A 410 -52.62 -35.02 2.06
C PHE A 410 -52.00 -33.64 1.80
N LEU A 411 -50.86 -33.57 1.12
CA LEU A 411 -50.10 -32.33 0.92
C LEU A 411 -50.62 -31.45 -0.24
N VAL A 412 -51.55 -31.97 -1.05
CA VAL A 412 -52.20 -31.22 -2.15
C VAL A 412 -53.51 -30.58 -1.70
N ILE A 413 -54.12 -31.05 -0.61
CA ILE A 413 -55.46 -30.58 -0.19
C ILE A 413 -55.39 -29.31 0.68
N ASP A 414 -54.28 -29.04 1.35
CA ASP A 414 -54.12 -27.83 2.19
C ASP A 414 -53.60 -26.59 1.42
N ASN A 415 -53.40 -26.68 0.10
CA ASN A 415 -52.84 -25.60 -0.70
C ASN A 415 -53.86 -24.64 -1.35
N VAL A 416 -55.08 -24.52 -0.80
CA VAL A 416 -56.06 -23.48 -1.15
C VAL A 416 -56.88 -23.13 0.11
N PRO A 417 -56.90 -21.89 0.65
CA PRO A 417 -56.81 -20.62 -0.07
C PRO A 417 -55.85 -19.57 0.56
N GLN A 418 -54.91 -19.03 -0.23
CA GLN A 418 -54.24 -17.75 0.04
C GLN A 418 -54.49 -16.71 -1.06
N LYS A 419 -55.64 -16.80 -1.73
CA LYS A 419 -56.21 -15.68 -2.47
C LYS A 419 -57.38 -15.14 -1.66
N TYR A 420 -57.35 -13.83 -1.39
CA TYR A 420 -58.30 -13.03 -0.62
C TYR A 420 -58.08 -13.00 0.90
N LEU A 421 -57.14 -12.16 1.35
CA LEU A 421 -57.34 -11.10 2.37
C LEU A 421 -56.10 -10.23 2.52
#